data_AF-A0A9N9G5S8-F1
#
_entry.id   AF-A0A9N9G5S8-F1
#
_cell.length_a   1.000
_cell.length_b   1.000
_cell.length_c   1.000
_cell.angle_alpha   90.00
_cell.angle_beta   90.00
_cell.angle_gamma   90.00
#
_symmetry.space_group_name_H-M   'P 1'
#
loop_
_entity.id
_entity.type
_entity.pdbx_description
1 polymer ?
#
loop_
_entity_poly.entity_id
_entity_poly.type
_entity_poly.pdbx_seq_one_letter_code
_entity_poly.pdbx_strand_id
1 'polypeptide(L)'
;MLEFPYCNNSSSRSDGLDELLNARILQHAATTSRPNSRAGSLSLHRRSSVRDHRAMKRKWRSTHGTTGEFALGFDIVHCDGGNFSSKKSSNVNILLKFCDPILEAMDSAFVLSKIIIKAPTHGFTAPCKEGLIFVSHEPISLEATSKYDDFTEADYQALLESNENGSIDDSWPAAYFRLDSITNMTTQVLHPNRSGKFISVKLLRAEGDADNIDLQYLGLIGFTGPRSFDAGSLR
;
A
#
# COMPACT_ATOMS: atom_id res chain seq x y z
N MET A 1 27.87 8.42 -28.80
CA MET A 1 28.23 7.18 -28.08
C MET A 1 28.82 7.63 -26.75
N LEU A 2 28.00 7.65 -25.70
CA LEU A 2 28.40 8.05 -24.35
C LEU A 2 27.75 7.05 -23.39
N GLU A 3 28.61 6.27 -22.73
CA GLU A 3 28.26 5.30 -21.68
C GLU A 3 27.97 6.04 -20.37
N PHE A 4 26.89 5.65 -19.69
CA PHE A 4 26.67 5.98 -18.28
C PHE A 4 27.06 4.77 -17.41
N PRO A 5 27.74 4.97 -16.27
CA PRO A 5 28.30 3.88 -15.48
C PRO A 5 27.23 3.13 -14.71
N TYR A 6 27.27 1.80 -14.81
CA TYR A 6 26.64 0.87 -13.89
C TYR A 6 27.18 1.08 -12.47
N CYS A 7 26.33 1.50 -11.54
CA CYS A 7 26.63 1.37 -10.11
C CYS A 7 26.15 0.00 -9.63
N ASN A 8 27.13 -0.89 -9.44
CA ASN A 8 26.98 -2.20 -8.85
C ASN A 8 26.93 -2.11 -7.32
N ASN A 9 26.24 -3.09 -6.73
CA ASN A 9 26.00 -3.32 -5.30
C ASN A 9 27.09 -2.87 -4.31
N SER A 10 26.64 -2.27 -3.20
CA SER A 10 27.29 -2.44 -1.90
C SER A 10 26.25 -2.87 -0.86
N SER A 11 26.38 -4.13 -0.45
CA SER A 11 25.77 -4.70 0.73
C SER A 11 26.30 -4.01 1.99
N SER A 12 25.42 -3.63 2.93
CA SER A 12 25.50 -4.05 4.34
C SER A 12 24.46 -3.37 5.24
N ARG A 13 23.79 -4.20 6.07
CA ARG A 13 23.07 -3.88 7.33
C ARG A 13 21.59 -3.49 7.30
N SER A 14 20.71 -4.29 6.67
CA SER A 14 19.26 -4.23 6.95
C SER A 14 18.59 -5.58 7.29
N ASP A 15 19.36 -6.67 7.43
CA ASP A 15 18.80 -8.03 7.48
C ASP A 15 17.87 -8.32 8.68
N GLY A 16 17.99 -7.60 9.80
CA GLY A 16 17.23 -7.92 11.02
C GLY A 16 15.74 -7.56 10.99
N LEU A 17 15.34 -6.51 10.26
CA LEU A 17 13.93 -6.08 10.19
C LEU A 17 13.15 -6.87 9.15
N ASP A 18 13.78 -7.16 8.01
CA ASP A 18 13.19 -7.97 6.96
C ASP A 18 13.02 -9.43 7.42
N GLU A 19 13.98 -9.97 8.19
CA GLU A 19 13.88 -11.32 8.76
C GLU A 19 12.80 -11.42 9.85
N LEU A 20 12.61 -10.40 10.69
CA LEU A 20 11.55 -10.36 11.72
C LEU A 20 10.15 -10.15 11.13
N LEU A 21 10.03 -9.39 10.04
CA LEU A 21 8.78 -9.25 9.28
C LEU A 21 8.46 -10.55 8.54
N ASN A 22 9.44 -11.18 7.88
CA ASN A 22 9.28 -12.46 7.20
C ASN A 22 8.92 -13.60 8.16
N ALA A 23 9.55 -13.68 9.33
CA ALA A 23 9.26 -14.66 10.36
C ALA A 23 7.82 -14.53 10.90
N ARG A 24 7.31 -13.29 11.04
CA ARG A 24 5.92 -13.06 11.47
C ARG A 24 4.89 -13.35 10.38
N ILE A 25 5.24 -13.14 9.11
CA ILE A 25 4.40 -13.50 7.95
C ILE A 25 4.21 -15.02 7.88
N LEU A 26 5.24 -15.81 8.15
CA LEU A 26 5.17 -17.28 8.17
C LEU A 26 4.34 -17.82 9.35
N GLN A 27 4.43 -17.20 10.54
CA GLN A 27 3.63 -17.61 11.71
C GLN A 27 2.12 -17.38 11.50
N HIS A 28 1.73 -16.29 10.83
CA HIS A 28 0.32 -16.04 10.52
C HIS A 28 -0.24 -17.04 9.47
N ALA A 29 0.56 -17.45 8.48
CA ALA A 29 0.15 -18.43 7.48
C ALA A 29 -0.03 -19.86 8.06
N ALA A 30 0.74 -20.23 9.09
CA ALA A 30 0.65 -21.54 9.73
C ALA A 30 -0.60 -21.72 10.62
N THR A 31 -1.20 -20.63 11.10
CA THR A 31 -2.37 -20.67 12.02
C THR A 31 -3.73 -20.87 11.33
N THR A 32 -3.77 -20.94 10.00
CA THR A 32 -5.00 -21.20 9.21
C THR A 32 -5.27 -22.69 8.94
N SER A 33 -4.82 -23.60 9.81
CA SER A 33 -5.18 -25.02 9.74
C SER A 33 -6.32 -25.37 10.71
N ARG A 34 -7.55 -25.35 10.15
CA ARG A 34 -8.81 -26.00 10.57
C ARG A 34 -9.33 -25.84 12.02
N PRO A 35 -10.65 -25.62 12.16
CA PRO A 35 -11.40 -26.45 13.11
C PRO A 35 -12.66 -27.08 12.49
N ASN A 36 -12.90 -28.32 12.91
CA ASN A 36 -14.14 -29.07 12.71
C ASN A 36 -15.32 -28.41 13.43
N SER A 37 -16.47 -28.48 12.76
CA SER A 37 -17.86 -28.44 13.26
C SER A 37 -18.13 -28.15 14.75
N ARG A 38 -18.74 -26.99 15.01
CA ARG A 38 -20.02 -26.85 15.75
C ARG A 38 -20.48 -25.40 15.73
N ALA A 39 -21.76 -25.20 15.37
CA ALA A 39 -22.42 -23.90 15.34
C ALA A 39 -22.47 -23.27 16.74
N GLY A 40 -22.02 -22.01 16.85
CA GLY A 40 -22.10 -21.23 18.08
C GLY A 40 -21.39 -19.87 17.98
N SER A 41 -22.17 -18.82 17.74
CA SER A 41 -21.88 -17.39 18.00
C SER A 41 -20.50 -16.84 17.57
N LEU A 42 -20.37 -16.47 16.29
CA LEU A 42 -19.24 -15.69 15.76
C LEU A 42 -19.62 -14.20 15.68
N SER A 43 -19.63 -13.47 16.80
CA SER A 43 -19.70 -12.00 16.73
C SER A 43 -18.78 -11.25 17.71
N LEU A 44 -18.01 -11.96 18.55
CA LEU A 44 -17.18 -11.33 19.59
C LEU A 44 -15.66 -11.36 19.30
N HIS A 45 -15.17 -12.27 18.45
CA HIS A 45 -13.72 -12.41 18.23
C HIS A 45 -13.10 -11.36 17.29
N ARG A 46 -13.87 -10.82 16.32
CA ARG A 46 -13.34 -9.81 15.37
C ARG A 46 -13.09 -8.45 16.01
N ARG A 47 -13.77 -8.13 17.10
CA ARG A 47 -13.59 -6.85 17.84
C ARG A 47 -12.37 -6.87 18.78
N SER A 48 -11.94 -8.05 19.22
CA SER A 48 -10.78 -8.19 20.13
C SER A 48 -9.47 -7.91 19.41
N SER A 49 -9.21 -8.55 18.27
CA SER A 49 -7.92 -8.42 17.58
C SER A 49 -7.61 -6.99 17.17
N VAL A 50 -8.61 -6.24 16.66
CA VAL A 50 -8.45 -4.83 16.28
C VAL A 50 -8.06 -3.97 17.49
N ARG A 51 -8.64 -4.23 18.68
CA ARG A 51 -8.27 -3.52 19.92
C ARG A 51 -6.85 -3.84 20.36
N ASP A 52 -6.44 -5.10 20.24
CA ASP A 52 -5.10 -5.56 20.62
C ASP A 52 -4.01 -4.99 19.68
N HIS A 53 -4.28 -4.94 18.37
CA HIS A 53 -3.40 -4.26 17.40
C HIS A 53 -3.29 -2.75 17.67
N ARG A 54 -4.39 -2.10 18.08
CA ARG A 54 -4.41 -0.66 18.44
C ARG A 54 -3.57 -0.41 19.69
N ALA A 55 -3.70 -1.26 20.71
CA ALA A 55 -2.89 -1.19 21.93
C ALA A 55 -1.40 -1.44 21.66
N MET A 56 -1.09 -2.41 20.78
CA MET A 56 0.29 -2.72 20.40
C MET A 56 0.94 -1.58 19.59
N LYS A 57 0.23 -0.95 18.65
CA LYS A 57 0.72 0.24 17.92
C LYS A 57 0.98 1.42 18.85
N ARG A 58 0.09 1.65 19.84
CA ARG A 58 0.30 2.68 20.89
C ARG A 58 1.56 2.41 21.71
N LYS A 59 1.76 1.17 22.15
CA LYS A 59 2.93 0.77 22.94
C LYS A 59 4.23 0.94 22.13
N TRP A 60 4.23 0.56 20.86
CA TRP A 60 5.39 0.70 19.99
C TRP A 60 5.79 2.16 19.75
N ARG A 61 4.81 3.04 19.45
CA ARG A 61 5.06 4.50 19.28
C ARG A 61 5.44 5.21 20.58
N SER A 62 4.88 4.79 21.72
CA SER A 62 5.29 5.28 23.05
C SER A 62 6.73 4.89 23.40
N THR A 63 7.24 3.79 22.84
CA THR A 63 8.58 3.27 23.15
C THR A 63 9.65 3.85 22.21
N HIS A 64 9.30 4.21 20.98
CA HIS A 64 10.25 4.70 19.96
C HIS A 64 10.06 6.18 19.55
N GLY A 65 9.11 6.89 20.17
CA GLY A 65 8.79 8.27 19.81
C GLY A 65 8.05 8.39 18.47
N THR A 66 7.71 9.62 18.08
CA THR A 66 7.13 9.94 16.75
C THR A 66 8.20 10.17 15.68
N THR A 67 9.48 9.99 16.03
CA THR A 67 10.64 10.27 15.18
C THR A 67 11.02 9.01 14.41
N GLY A 68 10.73 8.96 13.11
CA GLY A 68 11.09 7.87 12.21
C GLY A 68 9.93 7.38 11.35
N GLU A 69 10.25 6.58 10.33
CA GLU A 69 9.27 5.91 9.48
C GLU A 69 8.64 4.71 10.19
N PHE A 70 7.33 4.51 10.01
CA PHE A 70 6.61 3.35 10.56
C PHE A 70 5.39 3.00 9.73
N ALA A 71 4.81 1.83 10.01
CA ALA A 71 3.59 1.37 9.36
C ALA A 71 2.38 2.24 9.76
N LEU A 72 1.85 2.97 8.78
CA LEU A 72 0.70 3.84 8.90
C LEU A 72 -0.60 3.04 9.07
N GLY A 73 -1.62 3.65 9.67
CA GLY A 73 -2.95 3.07 9.88
C GLY A 73 -3.98 3.75 9.00
N PHE A 74 -4.85 2.96 8.37
CA PHE A 74 -5.89 3.45 7.48
C PHE A 74 -7.18 2.67 7.69
N ASP A 75 -8.30 3.37 7.50
CA ASP A 75 -9.62 2.77 7.36
C ASP A 75 -9.97 2.66 5.87
N ILE A 76 -10.57 1.54 5.48
CA ILE A 76 -11.12 1.37 4.13
C ILE A 76 -12.44 2.14 4.05
N VAL A 77 -12.48 3.17 3.23
CA VAL A 77 -13.67 4.01 3.01
C VAL A 77 -14.48 3.52 1.82
N HIS A 78 -13.80 3.03 0.78
CA HIS A 78 -14.45 2.46 -0.39
C HIS A 78 -13.64 1.27 -0.91
N CYS A 79 -14.35 0.28 -1.43
CA CYS A 79 -13.80 -0.83 -2.18
C CYS A 79 -14.88 -1.34 -3.12
N ASP A 80 -14.66 -1.23 -4.42
CA ASP A 80 -15.55 -1.65 -5.49
C ASP A 80 -15.57 -3.19 -5.66
N GLY A 81 -14.70 -3.91 -4.95
CA GLY A 81 -14.57 -5.36 -4.96
C GLY A 81 -15.68 -6.13 -4.24
N GLY A 82 -16.94 -5.90 -4.63
CA GLY A 82 -18.12 -6.53 -4.03
C GLY A 82 -19.29 -6.76 -4.99
N ASN A 83 -19.09 -7.41 -6.14
CA ASN A 83 -19.98 -8.45 -6.70
C ASN A 83 -19.51 -8.90 -8.09
N PHE A 84 -19.50 -10.22 -8.30
CA PHE A 84 -19.32 -10.89 -9.60
C PHE A 84 -20.25 -10.27 -10.66
N SER A 85 -19.69 -9.50 -11.59
CA SER A 85 -20.41 -8.93 -12.73
C SER A 85 -19.61 -9.22 -13.99
N SER A 86 -20.21 -10.05 -14.83
CA SER A 86 -19.60 -10.89 -15.86
C SER A 86 -19.13 -10.19 -17.13
N LYS A 87 -18.53 -8.98 -17.06
CA LYS A 87 -17.99 -8.30 -18.24
C LYS A 87 -16.74 -7.48 -17.90
N LYS A 88 -15.58 -8.00 -18.35
CA LYS A 88 -14.20 -7.52 -18.16
C LYS A 88 -13.73 -7.71 -16.70
N SER A 89 -12.49 -8.18 -16.53
CA SER A 89 -11.68 -8.00 -15.31
C SER A 89 -11.61 -6.50 -15.02
N SER A 90 -12.63 -5.95 -14.35
CA SER A 90 -12.66 -4.55 -13.98
C SER A 90 -11.57 -4.29 -12.96
N ASN A 91 -10.86 -3.19 -13.10
CA ASN A 91 -9.94 -2.71 -12.08
C ASN A 91 -10.61 -2.74 -10.71
N VAL A 92 -9.82 -3.01 -9.66
CA VAL A 92 -10.30 -2.92 -8.28
C VAL A 92 -9.73 -1.64 -7.68
N ASN A 93 -10.59 -0.70 -7.30
CA ASN A 93 -10.20 0.48 -6.57
C ASN A 93 -10.40 0.27 -5.06
N ILE A 94 -9.48 0.80 -4.28
CA ILE A 94 -9.53 0.75 -2.83
C ILE A 94 -9.20 2.14 -2.32
N LEU A 95 -10.17 2.80 -1.70
CA LEU A 95 -9.99 4.11 -1.09
C LEU A 95 -9.75 3.93 0.40
N LEU A 96 -8.61 4.44 0.85
CA LEU A 96 -8.14 4.41 2.22
C LEU A 96 -8.14 5.83 2.77
N LYS A 97 -8.68 6.01 3.98
CA LYS A 97 -8.56 7.25 4.74
C LYS A 97 -7.64 7.05 5.91
N PHE A 98 -6.70 7.96 6.07
CA PHE A 98 -5.78 7.93 7.17
C PHE A 98 -6.52 8.12 8.49
N CYS A 99 -6.26 7.21 9.43
CA CYS A 99 -6.79 7.30 10.78
C CYS A 99 -5.64 7.09 11.78
N ASP A 100 -5.21 8.17 12.43
CA ASP A 100 -4.30 8.01 13.57
C ASP A 100 -5.14 7.89 14.86
N PRO A 101 -5.17 6.70 15.49
CA PRO A 101 -5.92 6.46 16.71
C PRO A 101 -5.37 7.18 17.95
N ILE A 102 -4.24 7.89 17.82
CA ILE A 102 -3.54 8.61 18.89
C ILE A 102 -3.72 10.11 18.71
N LEU A 103 -3.70 10.61 17.46
CA LEU A 103 -3.75 12.05 17.23
C LEU A 103 -5.12 12.64 17.52
N GLU A 104 -6.22 11.86 17.48
CA GLU A 104 -7.63 12.30 17.67
C GLU A 104 -7.99 13.66 17.03
N ALA A 105 -7.14 14.11 16.10
CA ALA A 105 -7.21 15.43 15.51
C ALA A 105 -8.23 15.36 14.39
N MET A 106 -9.08 16.38 14.32
CA MET A 106 -10.09 16.51 13.27
C MET A 106 -9.49 16.47 11.84
N ASP A 107 -8.17 16.69 11.70
CA ASP A 107 -7.52 16.79 10.39
C ASP A 107 -6.11 16.18 10.34
N SER A 108 -5.97 14.91 10.72
CA SER A 108 -4.67 14.22 10.67
C SER A 108 -4.22 13.92 9.24
N ALA A 109 -2.97 14.24 8.91
CA ALA A 109 -2.31 13.88 7.66
C ALA A 109 -1.11 12.94 7.89
N PHE A 110 -0.64 12.32 6.81
CA PHE A 110 0.57 11.52 6.78
C PHE A 110 1.51 11.99 5.67
N VAL A 111 2.76 11.55 5.75
CA VAL A 111 3.73 11.58 4.66
C VAL A 111 4.07 10.14 4.32
N LEU A 112 3.79 9.69 3.10
CA LEU A 112 4.08 8.35 2.62
C LEU A 112 5.44 8.34 1.94
N SER A 113 6.29 7.38 2.33
CA SER A 113 7.63 7.22 1.78
C SER A 113 7.85 5.87 1.14
N LYS A 114 7.16 4.82 1.60
CA LYS A 114 7.35 3.47 1.08
C LYS A 114 6.05 2.67 1.07
N ILE A 115 5.88 1.89 0.01
CA ILE A 115 4.71 1.05 -0.23
C ILE A 115 5.22 -0.36 -0.49
N ILE A 116 4.70 -1.33 0.25
CA ILE A 116 5.00 -2.75 0.07
C ILE A 116 3.73 -3.43 -0.42
N ILE A 117 3.78 -4.05 -1.59
CA ILE A 117 2.63 -4.77 -2.17
C ILE A 117 3.01 -6.24 -2.33
N LYS A 118 2.10 -7.13 -1.93
CA LYS A 118 2.27 -8.58 -2.13
C LYS A 118 0.96 -9.22 -2.62
N ALA A 119 1.07 -10.03 -3.66
CA ALA A 119 0.01 -10.90 -4.13
C ALA A 119 0.18 -12.32 -3.53
N PRO A 120 -0.90 -13.08 -3.40
CA PRO A 120 -0.81 -14.44 -2.86
C PRO A 120 -0.10 -15.39 -3.83
N THR A 121 0.72 -16.29 -3.29
CA THR A 121 1.51 -17.26 -4.10
C THR A 121 0.83 -18.61 -4.32
N HIS A 122 -0.12 -19.00 -3.46
CA HIS A 122 -0.75 -20.31 -3.51
C HIS A 122 -2.22 -20.25 -3.12
N GLY A 123 -3.06 -21.01 -3.83
CA GLY A 123 -4.48 -21.19 -3.48
C GLY A 123 -5.41 -20.06 -3.94
N PHE A 124 -4.95 -19.21 -4.86
CA PHE A 124 -5.70 -18.08 -5.42
C PHE A 124 -5.68 -18.15 -6.95
N THR A 125 -6.71 -17.58 -7.56
CA THR A 125 -6.98 -17.73 -9.01
C THR A 125 -6.48 -16.56 -9.83
N ALA A 126 -6.19 -15.43 -9.20
CA ALA A 126 -5.84 -14.20 -9.89
C ALA A 126 -4.91 -13.28 -9.08
N PRO A 127 -3.67 -13.69 -8.76
CA PRO A 127 -2.73 -12.82 -8.05
C PRO A 127 -2.59 -11.46 -8.74
N CYS A 128 -2.67 -10.36 -7.98
CA CYS A 128 -2.43 -9.03 -8.52
C CYS A 128 -1.07 -8.99 -9.24
N LYS A 129 -0.99 -8.30 -10.38
CA LYS A 129 0.25 -8.13 -11.14
C LYS A 129 0.75 -6.70 -11.11
N GLU A 130 -0.14 -5.73 -11.21
CA GLU A 130 0.22 -4.32 -11.24
C GLU A 130 -0.93 -3.39 -10.86
N GLY A 131 -0.57 -2.15 -10.58
CA GLY A 131 -1.52 -1.13 -10.20
C GLY A 131 -0.89 0.24 -10.04
N LEU A 132 -1.75 1.19 -9.66
CA LEU A 132 -1.41 2.58 -9.40
C LEU A 132 -1.77 2.95 -7.96
N ILE A 133 -0.99 3.87 -7.41
CA ILE A 133 -1.21 4.46 -6.09
C ILE A 133 -1.36 5.96 -6.27
N PHE A 134 -2.41 6.51 -5.68
CA PHE A 134 -2.67 7.94 -5.63
C PHE A 134 -2.68 8.40 -4.17
N VAL A 135 -2.20 9.61 -3.92
CA VAL A 135 -2.15 10.23 -2.59
C VAL A 135 -2.71 11.64 -2.72
N SER A 136 -3.66 11.99 -1.85
CA SER A 136 -4.35 13.29 -1.89
C SER A 136 -4.72 13.76 -0.49
N HIS A 137 -4.87 15.08 -0.32
CA HIS A 137 -5.44 15.67 0.90
C HIS A 137 -6.97 15.68 0.92
N GLU A 138 -7.61 15.51 -0.23
CA GLU A 138 -9.06 15.43 -0.40
C GLU A 138 -9.51 14.00 -0.76
N PRO A 139 -10.80 13.65 -0.57
CA PRO A 139 -11.31 12.38 -1.05
C PRO A 139 -11.10 12.22 -2.56
N ILE A 140 -10.36 11.19 -2.97
CA ILE A 140 -10.05 10.94 -4.38
C ILE A 140 -11.32 10.47 -5.11
N SER A 141 -11.72 11.22 -6.14
CA SER A 141 -12.82 10.82 -7.02
C SER A 141 -12.39 9.70 -7.96
N LEU A 142 -13.11 8.57 -7.93
CA LEU A 142 -12.84 7.43 -8.82
C LEU A 142 -12.98 7.82 -10.29
N GLU A 143 -13.95 8.67 -10.62
CA GLU A 143 -14.17 9.18 -11.98
C GLU A 143 -12.96 9.96 -12.49
N ALA A 144 -12.32 10.77 -11.64
CA ALA A 144 -11.11 11.52 -12.01
C ALA A 144 -9.92 10.59 -12.34
N THR A 145 -9.93 9.37 -11.77
CA THR A 145 -8.91 8.35 -12.02
C THR A 145 -9.24 7.39 -13.17
N SER A 146 -10.42 7.51 -13.79
CA SER A 146 -10.85 6.61 -14.88
C SER A 146 -9.95 6.68 -16.12
N LYS A 147 -9.30 7.83 -16.36
CA LYS A 147 -8.29 8.00 -17.42
C LYS A 147 -7.08 7.07 -17.26
N TYR A 148 -6.91 6.45 -16.10
CA TYR A 148 -5.86 5.48 -15.80
C TYR A 148 -6.36 4.04 -15.81
N ASP A 149 -7.55 3.75 -16.31
CA ASP A 149 -8.11 2.39 -16.18
C ASP A 149 -7.38 1.34 -17.03
N ASP A 150 -6.86 1.71 -18.19
CA ASP A 150 -6.06 0.79 -19.03
C ASP A 150 -4.56 1.14 -18.99
N PHE A 151 -4.10 1.86 -17.96
CA PHE A 151 -2.73 2.40 -17.90
C PHE A 151 -1.66 1.30 -17.87
N THR A 152 -0.58 1.48 -18.63
CA THR A 152 0.56 0.56 -18.64
C THR A 152 1.79 1.18 -18.00
N GLU A 153 2.81 0.36 -17.77
CA GLU A 153 4.12 0.84 -17.35
C GLU A 153 4.70 1.86 -18.34
N ALA A 154 4.54 1.62 -19.65
CA ALA A 154 5.01 2.53 -20.69
C ALA A 154 4.29 3.89 -20.61
N ASP A 155 2.98 3.88 -20.37
CA ASP A 155 2.21 5.11 -20.17
C ASP A 155 2.68 5.87 -18.93
N TYR A 156 3.00 5.16 -17.84
CA TYR A 156 3.54 5.77 -16.64
C TYR A 156 4.93 6.39 -16.87
N GLN A 157 5.81 5.74 -17.64
CA GLN A 157 7.11 6.33 -17.99
C GLN A 157 6.95 7.59 -18.84
N ALA A 158 6.12 7.54 -19.88
CA ALA A 158 5.82 8.72 -20.71
C ALA A 158 5.19 9.86 -19.88
N LEU A 159 4.35 9.50 -18.90
CA LEU A 159 3.75 10.44 -17.97
C LEU A 159 4.84 11.14 -17.12
N LEU A 160 5.80 10.40 -16.58
CA LEU A 160 6.93 10.96 -15.82
C LEU A 160 7.79 11.90 -16.68
N GLU A 161 8.07 11.53 -17.93
CA GLU A 161 8.83 12.34 -18.89
C GLU A 161 8.09 13.64 -19.26
N SER A 162 6.76 13.60 -19.34
CA SER A 162 5.95 14.79 -19.69
C SER A 162 5.79 15.81 -18.56
N ASN A 163 6.08 15.45 -17.31
CA ASN A 163 5.83 16.30 -16.14
C ASN A 163 7.00 17.22 -15.75
N GLU A 164 7.75 17.72 -16.73
CA GLU A 164 8.90 18.61 -16.47
C GLU A 164 8.51 19.92 -15.77
N ASN A 165 7.21 20.28 -15.73
CA ASN A 165 6.69 21.52 -15.13
C ASN A 165 5.93 21.35 -13.79
N GLY A 166 5.95 20.15 -13.19
CA GLY A 166 5.78 19.97 -11.74
C GLY A 166 4.41 20.23 -11.11
N SER A 167 3.31 20.19 -11.86
CA SER A 167 1.97 20.22 -11.23
C SER A 167 1.58 18.82 -10.77
N ILE A 168 1.90 18.52 -9.52
CA ILE A 168 1.44 17.31 -8.84
C ILE A 168 0.05 17.59 -8.27
N ASP A 169 -1.00 17.36 -9.07
CA ASP A 169 -2.36 17.36 -8.55
C ASP A 169 -2.71 15.99 -7.91
N ASP A 170 -3.87 15.94 -7.25
CA ASP A 170 -4.38 14.73 -6.59
C ASP A 170 -4.77 13.61 -7.57
N SER A 171 -4.88 13.92 -8.86
CA SER A 171 -5.13 12.95 -9.92
C SER A 171 -3.84 12.34 -10.46
N TRP A 172 -2.67 12.86 -10.08
CA TRP A 172 -1.38 12.33 -10.50
C TRP A 172 -0.98 11.09 -9.68
N PRO A 173 -0.66 9.96 -10.33
CA PRO A 173 -0.24 8.76 -9.61
C PRO A 173 1.07 9.00 -8.85
N ALA A 174 1.04 8.74 -7.54
CA ALA A 174 2.22 8.76 -6.68
C ALA A 174 3.19 7.62 -7.03
N ALA A 175 2.66 6.45 -7.45
CA ALA A 175 3.47 5.35 -7.94
C ALA A 175 2.68 4.47 -8.91
N TYR A 176 3.40 3.92 -9.89
CA TYR A 176 3.03 2.67 -10.56
C TYR A 176 3.80 1.53 -9.91
N PHE A 177 3.20 0.34 -9.83
CA PHE A 177 3.90 -0.85 -9.36
C PHE A 177 3.62 -2.04 -10.26
N ARG A 178 4.64 -2.89 -10.41
CA ARG A 178 4.51 -4.24 -10.94
C ARG A 178 5.13 -5.21 -9.92
N LEU A 179 4.43 -6.29 -9.65
CA LEU A 179 4.88 -7.35 -8.76
C LEU A 179 5.92 -8.19 -9.47
N ASP A 180 6.99 -8.53 -8.75
CA ASP A 180 8.02 -9.43 -9.23
C ASP A 180 7.43 -10.84 -9.42
N SER A 181 7.72 -11.48 -10.55
CA SER A 181 7.11 -12.75 -10.94
C SER A 181 7.53 -13.94 -10.08
N ILE A 182 8.66 -13.82 -9.36
CA ILE A 182 9.18 -14.90 -8.52
C ILE A 182 8.64 -14.75 -7.10
N THR A 183 8.78 -13.55 -6.53
CA THR A 183 8.44 -13.25 -5.14
C THR A 183 6.98 -12.85 -4.95
N ASN A 184 6.25 -12.52 -6.02
CA ASN A 184 4.90 -11.94 -5.99
C ASN A 184 4.82 -10.72 -5.05
N MET A 185 5.90 -9.95 -4.99
CA MET A 185 6.05 -8.82 -4.09
C MET A 185 6.79 -7.68 -4.80
N THR A 186 6.51 -6.45 -4.38
CA THR A 186 7.30 -5.28 -4.79
C THR A 186 7.30 -4.23 -3.68
N THR A 187 8.34 -3.40 -3.66
CA THR A 187 8.49 -2.29 -2.73
C THR A 187 8.76 -1.01 -3.50
N GLN A 188 7.80 -0.09 -3.50
CA GLN A 188 7.94 1.22 -4.11
C GLN A 188 8.39 2.23 -3.06
N VAL A 189 9.55 2.83 -3.28
CA VAL A 189 10.03 3.97 -2.50
C VAL A 189 9.65 5.25 -3.25
N LEU A 190 8.96 6.16 -2.58
CA LEU A 190 8.49 7.40 -3.18
C LEU A 190 9.58 8.47 -3.10
N HIS A 191 9.95 9.01 -4.25
CA HIS A 191 10.84 10.16 -4.34
C HIS A 191 10.27 11.18 -5.34
N PRO A 192 9.77 12.34 -4.87
CA PRO A 192 9.69 12.77 -3.47
C PRO A 192 8.63 12.00 -2.66
N ASN A 193 8.77 12.04 -1.33
CA ASN A 193 7.73 11.56 -0.42
C ASN A 193 6.41 12.34 -0.65
N ARG A 194 5.26 11.70 -0.42
CA ARG A 194 3.94 12.28 -0.72
C ARG A 194 3.10 12.49 0.53
N SER A 195 2.72 13.73 0.81
CA SER A 195 1.80 14.04 1.90
C SER A 195 0.35 13.85 1.48
N GLY A 196 -0.50 13.35 2.38
CA GLY A 196 -1.95 13.25 2.12
C GLY A 196 -2.77 12.85 3.35
N LYS A 197 -4.07 12.69 3.11
CA LYS A 197 -5.07 12.15 4.05
C LYS A 197 -5.78 10.94 3.48
N PHE A 198 -5.77 10.78 2.16
CA PHE A 198 -6.37 9.68 1.43
C PHE A 198 -5.34 8.99 0.54
N ILE A 199 -5.52 7.68 0.37
CA ILE A 199 -4.80 6.88 -0.62
C ILE A 199 -5.83 6.14 -1.45
N SER A 200 -5.72 6.22 -2.77
CA SER A 200 -6.45 5.34 -3.69
C SER A 200 -5.49 4.34 -4.29
N VAL A 201 -5.84 3.06 -4.20
CA VAL A 201 -5.11 1.96 -4.82
C VAL A 201 -5.97 1.42 -5.96
N LYS A 202 -5.47 1.54 -7.19
CA LYS A 202 -6.13 1.00 -8.39
C LYS A 202 -5.37 -0.23 -8.84
N LEU A 203 -5.94 -1.41 -8.65
CA LEU A 203 -5.40 -2.67 -9.14
C LEU A 203 -5.82 -2.83 -10.60
N LEU A 204 -4.86 -2.89 -11.52
CA LEU A 204 -5.11 -2.78 -12.96
C LEU A 204 -5.26 -4.14 -13.65
N ARG A 205 -4.53 -5.16 -13.19
CA ARG A 205 -4.62 -6.52 -13.72
C ARG A 205 -4.11 -7.55 -12.75
N ALA A 206 -4.66 -8.75 -12.87
CA ALA A 206 -4.11 -9.96 -12.29
C ALA A 206 -3.07 -10.60 -13.21
N GLU A 207 -2.40 -11.61 -12.69
CA GLU A 207 -1.64 -12.57 -13.47
C GLU A 207 -2.62 -13.51 -14.20
N GLY A 208 -2.45 -13.63 -15.53
CA GLY A 208 -3.36 -14.40 -16.39
C GLY A 208 -4.65 -13.66 -16.76
N ASP A 209 -5.57 -14.39 -17.40
CA ASP A 209 -6.85 -13.86 -17.90
C ASP A 209 -7.99 -14.13 -16.92
N ALA A 210 -7.79 -13.77 -15.65
CA ALA A 210 -8.77 -14.00 -14.60
C ALA A 210 -9.72 -12.81 -14.41
N ASP A 211 -10.96 -13.08 -13.99
CA ASP A 211 -12.01 -12.06 -13.79
C ASP A 211 -11.97 -11.37 -12.41
N ASN A 212 -11.08 -11.80 -11.52
CA ASN A 212 -10.86 -11.23 -10.19
C ASN A 212 -9.42 -10.72 -10.02
N ILE A 213 -9.14 -10.02 -8.91
CA ILE A 213 -7.77 -9.63 -8.54
C ILE A 213 -7.56 -9.90 -7.04
N ASP A 214 -6.58 -10.73 -6.73
CA ASP A 214 -6.25 -11.18 -5.38
C ASP A 214 -5.02 -10.41 -4.84
N LEU A 215 -5.19 -9.74 -3.71
CA LEU A 215 -4.11 -9.03 -3.01
C LEU A 215 -3.93 -9.60 -1.60
N GLN A 216 -2.70 -9.95 -1.24
CA GLN A 216 -2.39 -10.54 0.08
C GLN A 216 -2.04 -9.46 1.10
N TYR A 217 -1.24 -8.48 0.71
CA TYR A 217 -0.74 -7.47 1.64
C TYR A 217 -0.48 -6.13 0.95
N LEU A 218 -0.84 -5.06 1.65
CA LEU A 218 -0.51 -3.68 1.34
C LEU A 218 0.05 -3.01 2.60
N GLY A 219 1.35 -2.80 2.61
CA GLY A 219 2.08 -2.07 3.66
C GLY A 219 2.31 -0.63 3.25
N LEU A 220 1.87 0.31 4.07
CA LEU A 220 2.05 1.75 3.85
C LEU A 220 2.93 2.30 4.96
N ILE A 221 4.11 2.81 4.60
CA ILE A 221 5.16 3.21 5.52
C ILE A 221 5.45 4.70 5.33
N GLY A 222 5.60 5.41 6.44
CA GLY A 222 5.98 6.81 6.41
C GLY A 222 5.84 7.48 7.78
N PHE A 223 5.46 8.75 7.78
CA PHE A 223 5.46 9.62 8.95
C PHE A 223 4.06 10.18 9.22
N THR A 224 3.74 10.49 10.48
CA THR A 224 2.57 11.30 10.87
C THR A 224 2.80 11.94 12.24
N GLY A 225 2.17 13.09 12.48
CA GLY A 225 2.26 13.82 13.74
C GLY A 225 2.15 15.33 13.54
N PRO A 226 2.18 16.14 14.62
CA PRO A 226 1.95 17.59 14.57
C PRO A 226 2.95 18.38 13.71
N ARG A 227 4.07 17.76 13.30
CA ARG A 227 5.11 18.34 12.44
C ARG A 227 5.82 17.26 11.60
N SER A 228 5.07 16.41 10.89
CA SER A 228 5.69 15.47 9.95
C SER A 228 6.09 16.20 8.66
N PHE A 229 7.38 16.50 8.53
CA PHE A 229 7.99 16.93 7.28
C PHE A 229 9.08 15.94 6.94
N ASP A 230 9.22 15.65 5.65
CA ASP A 230 10.41 14.98 5.17
C ASP A 230 11.64 15.86 5.48
N ALA A 231 12.80 15.26 5.68
CA ALA A 231 14.02 16.00 6.00
C ALA A 231 14.52 16.76 4.75
N GLY A 232 13.92 17.91 4.46
CA GLY A 232 14.36 18.80 3.39
C GLY A 232 15.60 19.59 3.83
N SER A 233 16.67 19.52 3.03
CA SER A 233 17.76 20.49 3.15
C SER A 233 17.28 21.80 2.55
N LEU A 234 17.11 22.84 3.37
CA LEU A 234 17.01 24.21 2.85
C LEU A 234 18.34 24.53 2.17
N ARG A 235 18.32 24.85 0.88
CA ARG A 235 19.46 25.39 0.15
C ARG A 235 19.32 26.89 0.01
#